data_AF-A0A6J1IPP9-F1
#
_entry.id   AF-A0A6J1IPP9-F1
#
_cell.length_a   1.000
_cell.length_b   1.000
_cell.length_c   1.000
_cell.angle_alpha   90.00
_cell.angle_beta   90.00
_cell.angle_gamma   90.00
#
_symmetry.space_group_name_H-M   'P 1'
#
loop_
_entity.id
_entity.type
_entity.pdbx_description
1 polymer ?
#
loop_
_entity_poly.entity_id
_entity_poly.type
_entity_poly.pdbx_seq_one_letter_code
_entity_poly.pdbx_strand_id
1 'polypeptide(L)'
;MDLPRFARPRGENGSSSSSPNLYVANCGPAVGISHRTVAAVFGDFGDVKGVHAADETGTRVIVCFSEESSARAALEALHGRPCPLLGGRTLHIRYSIIRPSISQLNDSVSVSLSASELNIPGLYLLHDFVTAKEEEELLLEVDARPWNNLAKRRVQHYGYEFCYQTRNVNTKHQLGGLPSFVSHVVDRISMFPNAEDVADAVLDQLTVNEYPPGVGLSPHIDTHSAFEGLIFSLSLAGPCIMEFRRYTEGTWHKCPSSIDLKMENSVNDSNYLRRAIYLPPRSMLLLSGEARYAWHHYIPHHKIDMVKDSAIRRGPRRVSFTFRKVRTDPCRCKFPHYCDSHR
;
A
#
# COMPACT_ATOMS: atom_id res chain seq x y z
N MET A 1 -6.46 9.76 23.06
CA MET A 1 -5.16 10.43 22.92
C MET A 1 -4.19 9.43 22.36
N ASP A 2 -3.76 9.62 21.11
CA ASP A 2 -2.78 8.73 20.47
C ASP A 2 -1.43 8.80 21.21
N LEU A 3 -0.87 7.64 21.54
CA LEU A 3 0.48 7.56 22.11
C LEU A 3 1.49 8.09 21.08
N PRO A 4 2.47 8.93 21.49
CA PRO A 4 3.48 9.45 20.58
C PRO A 4 4.25 8.29 19.92
N ARG A 5 4.33 8.32 18.58
CA ARG A 5 5.12 7.36 17.81
C ARG A 5 6.54 7.90 17.66
N PHE A 6 7.54 7.04 17.72
CA PHE A 6 8.94 7.42 17.66
C PHE A 6 9.68 6.70 16.52
N ALA A 7 10.76 7.29 16.00
CA ALA A 7 11.57 6.70 14.93
C ALA A 7 13.05 7.01 15.09
N ARG A 8 13.89 6.21 14.41
CA ARG A 8 15.32 6.50 14.29
C ARG A 8 15.54 7.78 13.47
N PRO A 9 16.40 8.70 13.91
CA PRO A 9 16.84 9.83 13.10
C PRO A 9 17.56 9.31 11.85
N ARG A 10 17.29 9.89 10.67
CA ARG A 10 18.06 9.65 9.45
C ARG A 10 18.99 10.87 9.25
N GLY A 11 20.29 10.70 9.45
CA GLY A 11 21.27 11.73 9.09
C GLY A 11 21.78 11.53 7.65
N GLU A 12 22.17 12.62 7.00
CA GLU A 12 22.59 12.66 5.58
C GLU A 12 23.86 11.86 5.25
N ASN A 13 24.60 11.35 6.23
CA ASN A 13 25.82 10.56 6.00
C ASN A 13 25.97 9.35 6.95
N GLY A 14 24.85 8.78 7.42
CA GLY A 14 24.88 7.65 8.36
C GLY A 14 25.28 8.01 9.80
N SER A 15 25.51 9.30 10.10
CA SER A 15 25.59 9.81 11.47
C SER A 15 24.18 9.94 12.06
N SER A 16 24.00 9.53 13.31
CA SER A 16 22.74 9.74 14.03
C SER A 16 22.63 11.24 14.34
N SER A 17 21.63 11.93 13.79
CA SER A 17 21.30 13.27 14.27
C SER A 17 20.87 13.21 15.74
N SER A 18 21.29 14.19 16.52
CA SER A 18 20.98 14.29 17.93
C SER A 18 19.50 14.63 18.15
N SER A 19 18.97 14.24 19.31
CA SER A 19 17.56 14.45 19.64
C SER A 19 17.37 14.46 21.16
N PRO A 20 16.39 15.23 21.69
CA PRO A 20 16.03 15.16 23.11
C PRO A 20 15.37 13.84 23.51
N ASN A 21 15.02 12.95 22.56
CA ASN A 21 14.45 11.64 22.91
C ASN A 21 15.44 10.50 22.64
N LEU A 22 15.41 9.51 23.52
CA LEU A 22 16.29 8.36 23.49
C LEU A 22 15.46 7.08 23.41
N TYR A 23 15.80 6.23 22.44
CA TYR A 23 15.40 4.84 22.44
C TYR A 23 16.34 4.05 23.36
N VAL A 24 15.79 3.31 24.31
CA VAL A 24 16.54 2.54 25.31
C VAL A 24 16.09 1.08 25.24
N ALA A 25 16.94 0.20 24.75
CA ALA A 25 16.70 -1.24 24.78
C ALA A 25 17.18 -1.88 26.10
N ASN A 26 16.68 -3.09 26.37
CA ASN A 26 16.89 -3.84 27.61
C ASN A 26 16.37 -3.09 28.86
N CYS A 27 15.34 -2.28 28.66
CA CYS A 27 14.79 -1.40 29.68
C CYS A 27 13.28 -1.28 29.44
N GLY A 28 12.47 -1.65 30.43
CA GLY A 28 11.01 -1.61 30.35
C GLY A 28 10.31 -2.64 31.24
N PRO A 29 8.96 -2.61 31.29
CA PRO A 29 8.20 -3.43 32.23
C PRO A 29 8.40 -4.94 32.06
N ALA A 30 8.55 -5.43 30.83
CA ALA A 30 8.74 -6.86 30.55
C ALA A 30 10.10 -7.40 31.02
N VAL A 31 11.06 -6.53 31.30
CA VAL A 31 12.37 -6.89 31.88
C VAL A 31 12.48 -6.53 33.37
N GLY A 32 11.33 -6.21 34.01
CA GLY A 32 11.21 -5.94 35.44
C GLY A 32 11.47 -4.50 35.85
N ILE A 33 11.47 -3.54 34.91
CA ILE A 33 11.79 -2.13 35.19
C ILE A 33 10.59 -1.24 34.87
N SER A 34 10.03 -0.58 35.89
CA SER A 34 8.89 0.32 35.69
C SER A 34 9.28 1.62 34.98
N HIS A 35 8.36 2.24 34.23
CA HIS A 35 8.61 3.55 33.62
C HIS A 35 8.99 4.61 34.64
N ARG A 36 8.46 4.54 35.88
CA ARG A 36 8.82 5.43 36.98
C ARG A 36 10.28 5.26 37.39
N THR A 37 10.76 4.02 37.46
CA THR A 37 12.17 3.71 37.74
C THR A 37 13.08 4.25 36.64
N VAL A 38 12.69 4.07 35.37
CA VAL A 38 13.42 4.64 34.24
C VAL A 38 13.48 6.17 34.34
N ALA A 39 12.35 6.83 34.57
CA ALA A 39 12.29 8.28 34.70
C ALA A 39 13.19 8.81 35.83
N ALA A 40 13.22 8.12 36.97
CA ALA A 40 14.07 8.49 38.09
C ALA A 40 15.57 8.41 37.73
N VAL A 41 16.02 7.30 37.12
CA VAL A 41 17.43 7.12 36.74
C VAL A 41 17.86 8.09 35.64
N PHE A 42 17.00 8.32 34.64
CA PHE A 42 17.31 9.28 33.58
C PHE A 42 17.19 10.74 34.04
N GLY A 43 16.46 11.00 35.13
CA GLY A 43 16.32 12.32 35.74
C GLY A 43 17.62 12.93 36.25
N ASP A 44 18.62 12.09 36.57
CA ASP A 44 19.95 12.55 36.99
C ASP A 44 20.70 13.32 35.88
N PHE A 45 20.28 13.17 34.62
CA PHE A 45 20.87 13.84 33.45
C PHE A 45 20.09 15.09 33.02
N GLY A 46 18.91 15.32 33.59
CA GLY A 46 18.05 16.47 33.30
C GLY A 46 16.57 16.16 33.36
N ASP A 47 15.74 17.16 33.06
CA ASP A 47 14.29 17.07 33.18
C ASP A 47 13.69 16.09 32.16
N VAL A 48 13.01 15.05 32.66
CA VAL A 48 12.37 13.98 31.88
C VAL A 48 10.88 14.29 31.72
N LYS A 49 10.47 14.68 30.51
CA LYS A 49 9.07 14.93 30.15
C LYS A 49 8.21 13.67 30.20
N GLY A 50 8.79 12.50 29.95
CA GLY A 50 8.05 11.26 29.97
C GLY A 50 8.86 10.03 29.55
N VAL A 51 8.33 8.87 29.92
CA VAL A 51 8.81 7.56 29.50
C VAL A 51 7.67 6.77 28.88
N HIS A 52 7.86 6.34 27.64
CA HIS A 52 6.85 5.65 26.83
C HIS A 52 7.35 4.28 26.38
N ALA A 53 6.45 3.33 26.14
CA ALA A 53 6.82 2.07 25.50
C ALA A 53 7.29 2.33 24.06
N ALA A 54 8.42 1.75 23.66
CA ALA A 54 8.91 1.90 22.28
C ALA A 54 8.18 0.98 21.28
N ASP A 55 7.66 -0.14 21.78
CA ASP A 55 6.90 -1.14 21.04
C ASP A 55 6.06 -1.99 22.01
N GLU A 56 5.30 -2.96 21.49
CA GLU A 56 4.44 -3.86 22.28
C GLU A 56 5.22 -4.91 23.08
N THR A 57 6.55 -5.02 22.91
CA THR A 57 7.33 -6.07 23.60
C THR A 57 7.54 -5.77 25.07
N GLY A 58 7.42 -4.50 25.49
CA GLY A 58 7.69 -4.05 26.86
C GLY A 58 9.15 -4.16 27.29
N THR A 59 10.07 -4.53 26.39
CA THR A 59 11.51 -4.68 26.66
C THR A 59 12.33 -3.42 26.32
N ARG A 60 11.66 -2.41 25.73
CA ARG A 60 12.26 -1.17 25.25
C ARG A 60 11.35 0.01 25.57
N VAL A 61 11.98 1.14 25.88
CA VAL A 61 11.29 2.40 26.17
C VAL A 61 11.86 3.57 25.37
N ILE A 62 11.09 4.64 25.30
CA ILE A 62 11.51 5.95 24.85
C ILE A 62 11.54 6.87 26.05
N VAL A 63 12.69 7.51 26.29
CA VAL A 63 12.85 8.56 27.31
C VAL A 63 12.88 9.90 26.60
N CYS A 64 12.00 10.82 26.99
CA CYS A 64 11.89 12.15 26.40
C CYS A 64 12.42 13.19 27.39
N PHE A 65 13.53 13.86 27.05
CA PHE A 65 14.05 14.98 27.83
C PHE A 65 13.44 16.31 27.39
N SER A 66 13.50 17.30 28.28
CA SER A 66 13.22 18.69 27.94
C SER A 66 14.29 19.29 27.01
N GLU A 67 15.55 18.87 27.18
CA GLU A 67 16.70 19.38 26.42
C GLU A 67 17.51 18.27 25.73
N GLU A 68 18.11 18.60 24.59
CA GLU A 68 18.98 17.68 23.84
C GLU A 68 20.32 17.42 24.57
N SER A 69 20.82 18.41 25.31
CA SER A 69 22.00 18.32 26.19
C SER A 69 21.87 17.16 27.18
N SER A 70 20.72 17.05 27.86
CA SER A 70 20.42 15.98 28.81
C SER A 70 20.38 14.60 28.15
N ALA A 71 19.77 14.50 26.96
CA ALA A 71 19.74 13.27 26.20
C ALA A 71 21.15 12.83 25.76
N ARG A 72 22.02 13.77 25.38
CA ARG A 72 23.42 13.51 25.06
C ARG A 72 24.20 12.99 26.27
N ALA A 73 24.08 13.67 27.42
CA ALA A 73 24.75 13.26 28.65
C ALA A 73 24.32 11.85 29.11
N ALA A 74 23.01 11.54 29.06
CA ALA A 74 22.49 10.22 29.39
C ALA A 74 22.99 9.14 28.42
N LEU A 75 23.05 9.44 27.12
CA LEU A 75 23.57 8.52 26.11
C LEU A 75 25.05 8.22 26.35
N GLU A 76 25.89 9.24 26.57
CA GLU A 76 27.33 9.08 26.83
C GLU A 76 27.62 8.31 28.13
N ALA A 77 26.81 8.52 29.16
CA ALA A 77 27.00 7.89 30.46
C ALA A 77 26.50 6.44 30.51
N LEU A 78 25.40 6.11 29.84
CA LEU A 78 24.70 4.83 30.02
C LEU A 78 24.78 3.89 28.80
N HIS A 79 25.08 4.39 27.60
CA HIS A 79 25.14 3.53 26.41
C HIS A 79 26.27 2.50 26.51
N GLY A 80 25.93 1.22 26.32
CA GLY A 80 26.90 0.13 26.30
C GLY A 80 27.53 -0.17 27.67
N ARG A 81 27.01 0.42 28.76
CA ARG A 81 27.53 0.23 30.11
C ARG A 81 26.46 -0.40 31.03
N PRO A 82 26.86 -1.26 31.99
CA PRO A 82 25.96 -1.75 33.03
C PRO A 82 25.43 -0.60 33.90
N CYS A 83 24.13 -0.57 34.14
CA CYS A 83 23.50 0.39 35.05
C CYS A 83 23.02 -0.33 36.33
N PRO A 84 23.69 -0.17 37.49
CA PRO A 84 23.31 -0.83 38.74
C PRO A 84 21.87 -0.49 39.18
N LEU A 85 21.45 0.76 38.98
CA LEU A 85 20.11 1.25 39.31
C LEU A 85 19.00 0.64 38.44
N LEU A 86 19.37 -0.01 37.34
CA LEU A 86 18.48 -0.71 36.42
C LEU A 86 18.80 -2.21 36.38
N GLY A 87 19.18 -2.77 37.53
CA GLY A 87 19.43 -4.21 37.70
C GLY A 87 20.75 -4.69 37.09
N GLY A 88 21.75 -3.81 36.97
CA GLY A 88 23.06 -4.13 36.39
C GLY A 88 23.03 -4.37 34.87
N ARG A 89 21.93 -4.04 34.20
CA ARG A 89 21.76 -4.32 32.77
C ARG A 89 22.59 -3.37 31.91
N THR A 90 23.13 -3.90 30.82
CA THR A 90 23.77 -3.09 29.79
C THR A 90 22.71 -2.54 28.86
N LEU A 91 22.61 -1.21 28.79
CA LEU A 91 21.62 -0.51 27.97
C LEU A 91 22.15 -0.24 26.57
N HIS A 92 21.30 -0.40 25.56
CA HIS A 92 21.60 0.07 24.21
C HIS A 92 20.74 1.28 23.88
N ILE A 93 21.38 2.45 23.98
CA ILE A 93 20.73 3.76 23.83
C ILE A 93 21.00 4.33 22.44
N ARG A 94 20.00 4.90 21.79
CA ARG A 94 20.17 5.64 20.53
C ARG A 94 19.26 6.87 20.54
N TYR A 95 19.63 7.91 19.81
CA TYR A 95 18.71 9.01 19.58
C TYR A 95 17.44 8.52 18.86
N SER A 96 16.33 9.16 19.20
CA SER A 96 15.02 8.88 18.65
C SER A 96 14.28 10.20 18.47
N ILE A 97 13.64 10.37 17.32
CA ILE A 97 12.79 11.52 17.06
C ILE A 97 11.33 11.14 17.30
N ILE A 98 10.53 12.09 17.80
CA ILE A 98 9.07 11.99 17.72
C ILE A 98 8.74 11.92 16.23
N ARG A 99 8.07 10.85 15.81
CA ARG A 99 7.33 10.91 14.55
C ARG A 99 6.22 11.91 14.82
N PRO A 100 6.12 13.00 14.04
CA PRO A 100 4.89 13.76 14.05
C PRO A 100 3.75 12.75 13.92
N SER A 101 2.71 12.90 14.75
CA SER A 101 1.41 12.36 14.37
C SER A 101 1.22 12.74 12.91
N ILE A 102 0.81 11.81 12.06
CA ILE A 102 0.51 12.14 10.67
C ILE A 102 -0.79 12.96 10.69
N SER A 103 -0.71 14.18 11.20
CA SER A 103 -1.57 15.29 10.84
C SER A 103 -0.83 15.96 9.68
N GLN A 104 -1.21 15.55 8.47
CA GLN A 104 -1.03 16.31 7.23
C GLN A 104 0.41 16.73 6.90
N LEU A 105 1.24 15.78 6.46
CA LEU A 105 2.21 16.11 5.43
C LEU A 105 1.47 16.06 4.09
N ASN A 106 1.50 17.17 3.37
CA ASN A 106 0.86 17.57 2.09
C ASN A 106 0.87 16.55 0.93
N ASP A 107 0.52 15.29 1.17
CA ASP A 107 0.53 14.21 0.17
C ASP A 107 -0.67 13.25 0.35
N SER A 108 -1.61 13.59 1.23
CA SER A 108 -2.85 12.84 1.43
C SER A 108 -3.82 13.15 0.29
N VAL A 109 -3.84 12.29 -0.71
CA VAL A 109 -4.88 12.30 -1.74
C VAL A 109 -6.22 12.07 -1.05
N SER A 110 -7.20 12.95 -1.26
CA SER A 110 -8.57 12.73 -0.80
C SER A 110 -9.10 11.42 -1.37
N VAL A 111 -9.64 10.57 -0.51
CA VAL A 111 -10.17 9.25 -0.90
C VAL A 111 -11.68 9.35 -1.08
N SER A 112 -12.12 9.18 -2.31
CA SER A 112 -13.52 9.17 -2.69
C SER A 112 -14.18 7.81 -2.45
N LEU A 113 -15.49 7.82 -2.21
CA LEU A 113 -16.29 6.59 -2.04
C LEU A 113 -17.04 6.20 -3.33
N SER A 114 -17.15 7.11 -4.29
CA SER A 114 -17.80 6.90 -5.57
C SER A 114 -16.82 7.20 -6.72
N ALA A 115 -16.96 6.47 -7.83
CA ALA A 115 -16.11 6.68 -9.00
C ALA A 115 -16.36 8.04 -9.69
N SER A 116 -17.58 8.55 -9.63
CA SER A 116 -17.97 9.84 -10.24
C SER A 116 -17.25 11.03 -9.59
N GLU A 117 -17.02 11.00 -8.27
CA GLU A 117 -16.22 12.03 -7.57
C GLU A 117 -14.78 12.12 -8.12
N LEU A 118 -14.24 11.02 -8.64
CA LEU A 118 -12.89 11.01 -9.18
C LEU A 118 -12.82 11.71 -10.53
N ASN A 119 -13.90 11.99 -11.25
CA ASN A 119 -13.84 12.60 -12.60
C ASN A 119 -12.75 11.96 -13.50
N ILE A 120 -12.60 10.63 -13.45
CA ILE A 120 -11.75 9.86 -14.35
C ILE A 120 -12.67 9.25 -15.41
N PRO A 121 -12.58 9.66 -16.69
CA PRO A 121 -13.41 9.10 -17.74
C PRO A 121 -13.20 7.58 -17.90
N GLY A 122 -14.30 6.83 -17.95
CA GLY A 122 -14.26 5.37 -18.06
C GLY A 122 -14.00 4.62 -16.74
N LEU A 123 -14.03 5.31 -15.60
CA LEU A 123 -13.97 4.68 -14.28
C LEU A 123 -15.37 4.54 -13.68
N TYR A 124 -15.76 3.32 -13.30
CA TYR A 124 -17.03 3.05 -12.62
C TYR A 124 -16.83 2.13 -11.42
N LEU A 125 -17.59 2.35 -10.36
CA LEU A 125 -17.58 1.50 -9.16
C LEU A 125 -19.01 1.15 -8.79
N LEU A 126 -19.33 -0.15 -8.77
CA LEU A 126 -20.59 -0.67 -8.28
C LEU A 126 -20.36 -1.37 -6.94
N HIS A 127 -21.04 -0.88 -5.90
CA HIS A 127 -21.03 -1.47 -4.57
C HIS A 127 -21.98 -2.68 -4.52
N ASP A 128 -21.72 -3.60 -3.59
CA ASP A 128 -22.53 -4.80 -3.37
C ASP A 128 -22.84 -5.57 -4.68
N PHE A 129 -21.85 -5.64 -5.57
CA PHE A 129 -21.92 -6.35 -6.84
C PHE A 129 -22.14 -7.85 -6.66
N VAL A 130 -21.59 -8.42 -5.60
CA VAL A 130 -21.90 -9.79 -5.16
C VAL A 130 -22.50 -9.75 -3.75
N THR A 131 -23.29 -10.76 -3.41
CA THR A 131 -23.79 -10.92 -2.05
C THR A 131 -22.70 -11.46 -1.11
N ALA A 132 -22.93 -11.38 0.21
CA ALA A 132 -22.00 -11.97 1.18
C ALA A 132 -21.85 -13.49 1.02
N LYS A 133 -22.93 -14.18 0.63
CA LYS A 133 -22.91 -15.62 0.36
C LYS A 133 -22.09 -15.95 -0.89
N GLU A 134 -22.29 -15.20 -1.97
CA GLU A 134 -21.49 -15.36 -3.20
C GLU A 134 -20.00 -15.06 -2.93
N GLU A 135 -19.69 -14.05 -2.13
CA GLU A 135 -18.31 -13.76 -1.70
C GLU A 135 -17.69 -14.96 -0.97
N GLU A 136 -18.41 -15.59 -0.04
CA GLU A 136 -17.95 -16.79 0.66
C GLU A 136 -17.69 -17.96 -0.30
N GLU A 137 -18.64 -18.25 -1.20
CA GLU A 137 -18.53 -19.31 -2.20
C GLU A 137 -17.34 -19.09 -3.15
N LEU A 138 -17.15 -17.87 -3.66
CA LEU A 138 -16.01 -17.50 -4.51
C LEU A 138 -14.68 -17.68 -3.78
N LEU A 139 -14.60 -17.32 -2.49
CA LEU A 139 -13.40 -17.45 -1.68
C LEU A 139 -13.06 -18.92 -1.39
N LEU A 140 -14.06 -19.75 -1.08
CA LEU A 140 -13.88 -21.20 -0.87
C LEU A 140 -13.32 -21.88 -2.13
N GLU A 141 -13.85 -21.53 -3.30
CA GLU A 141 -13.39 -22.06 -4.58
C GLU A 141 -11.91 -21.73 -4.82
N VAL A 142 -11.47 -20.48 -4.66
CA VAL A 142 -10.05 -20.14 -4.88
C VAL A 142 -9.14 -20.70 -3.79
N ASP A 143 -9.60 -20.80 -2.55
CA ASP A 143 -8.80 -21.35 -1.44
C ASP A 143 -8.55 -22.86 -1.60
N ALA A 144 -9.49 -23.58 -2.23
CA ALA A 144 -9.34 -25.01 -2.54
C ALA A 144 -8.38 -25.30 -3.70
N ARG A 145 -7.89 -24.26 -4.40
CA ARG A 145 -7.03 -24.39 -5.60
C ARG A 145 -5.58 -23.96 -5.33
N PRO A 146 -4.61 -24.49 -6.10
CA PRO A 146 -3.21 -24.16 -5.91
C PRO A 146 -2.94 -22.68 -6.21
N TRP A 147 -2.01 -22.10 -5.46
CA TRP A 147 -1.60 -20.70 -5.60
C TRP A 147 -0.17 -20.59 -6.13
N ASN A 148 0.05 -19.65 -7.05
CA ASN A 148 1.37 -19.26 -7.50
C ASN A 148 1.89 -18.11 -6.62
N ASN A 149 3.04 -18.30 -5.99
CA ASN A 149 3.62 -17.28 -5.11
C ASN A 149 4.48 -16.30 -5.91
N LEU A 150 4.18 -15.00 -5.78
CA LEU A 150 5.06 -13.91 -6.19
C LEU A 150 5.81 -13.37 -4.96
N ALA A 151 6.74 -12.44 -5.18
CA ALA A 151 7.62 -11.92 -4.12
C ALA A 151 6.89 -11.36 -2.86
N LYS A 152 5.67 -10.84 -3.00
CA LYS A 152 4.91 -10.22 -1.88
C LYS A 152 3.46 -10.67 -1.77
N ARG A 153 2.93 -11.36 -2.78
CA ARG A 153 1.51 -11.72 -2.90
C ARG A 153 1.40 -13.04 -3.64
N ARG A 154 0.24 -13.69 -3.60
CA ARG A 154 -0.01 -14.90 -4.38
C ARG A 154 -1.13 -14.69 -5.38
N VAL A 155 -1.09 -15.45 -6.47
CA VAL A 155 -2.00 -15.30 -7.61
C VAL A 155 -2.49 -16.65 -8.13
N GLN A 156 -3.64 -16.62 -8.80
CA GLN A 156 -4.13 -17.70 -9.67
C GLN A 156 -4.52 -17.10 -11.01
N HIS A 157 -4.32 -17.84 -12.09
CA HIS A 157 -4.67 -17.43 -13.45
C HIS A 157 -5.63 -18.45 -14.07
N TYR A 158 -6.64 -17.96 -14.75
CA TYR A 158 -7.59 -18.77 -15.52
C TYR A 158 -7.76 -18.16 -16.90
N GLY A 159 -8.14 -19.00 -17.86
CA GLY A 159 -8.18 -18.59 -19.27
C GLY A 159 -6.79 -18.57 -19.87
N TYR A 160 -5.99 -17.58 -19.47
CA TYR A 160 -4.60 -17.44 -19.89
C TYR A 160 -3.71 -17.08 -18.70
N GLU A 161 -2.46 -17.57 -18.74
CA GLU A 161 -1.43 -17.21 -17.77
C GLU A 161 -0.90 -15.79 -18.06
N PHE A 162 -0.76 -14.98 -17.00
CA PHE A 162 -0.08 -13.70 -17.11
C PHE A 162 1.39 -13.84 -16.77
N CYS A 163 2.26 -13.63 -17.75
CA CYS A 163 3.70 -13.70 -17.58
C CYS A 163 4.25 -12.38 -17.02
N TYR A 164 4.63 -12.38 -15.75
CA TYR A 164 5.13 -11.17 -15.07
C TYR A 164 6.50 -10.68 -15.57
N GLN A 165 7.30 -11.56 -16.19
CA GLN A 165 8.60 -11.20 -16.74
C GLN A 165 8.46 -10.33 -17.99
N THR A 166 7.54 -10.72 -18.88
CA THR A 166 7.25 -9.98 -20.12
C THR A 166 6.10 -8.98 -19.97
N ARG A 167 5.39 -9.03 -18.84
CA ARG A 167 4.15 -8.29 -18.58
C ARG A 167 3.11 -8.50 -19.67
N ASN A 168 2.98 -9.73 -20.16
CA ASN A 168 2.09 -10.05 -21.27
C ASN A 168 1.46 -11.43 -21.09
N VAL A 169 0.58 -11.78 -21.99
CA VAL A 169 -0.03 -13.11 -22.11
C VAL A 169 0.56 -13.82 -23.32
N ASN A 170 0.84 -15.11 -23.18
CA ASN A 170 1.17 -15.94 -24.34
C ASN A 170 -0.13 -16.43 -24.99
N THR A 171 -0.56 -15.77 -26.08
CA THR A 171 -1.80 -16.12 -26.80
C THR A 171 -1.79 -17.52 -27.41
N LYS A 172 -0.60 -18.15 -27.55
CA LYS A 172 -0.47 -19.53 -28.03
C LYS A 172 -0.71 -20.57 -26.94
N HIS A 173 -0.80 -20.16 -25.67
CA HIS A 173 -0.92 -21.06 -24.53
C HIS A 173 -2.12 -20.68 -23.65
N GLN A 174 -3.26 -21.30 -23.92
CA GLN A 174 -4.50 -21.13 -23.17
C GLN A 174 -4.61 -22.20 -22.08
N LEU A 175 -4.97 -21.79 -20.86
CA LEU A 175 -5.19 -22.64 -19.68
C LEU A 175 -6.62 -23.22 -19.60
N GLY A 176 -7.40 -23.12 -20.69
CA GLY A 176 -8.82 -23.45 -20.74
C GLY A 176 -9.72 -22.21 -20.76
N GLY A 177 -11.02 -22.39 -20.46
CA GLY A 177 -11.97 -21.29 -20.31
C GLY A 177 -11.92 -20.65 -18.92
N LEU A 178 -12.77 -19.64 -18.70
CA LEU A 178 -13.05 -19.17 -17.34
C LEU A 178 -13.78 -20.29 -16.56
N PRO A 179 -13.47 -20.47 -15.27
CA PRO A 179 -14.05 -21.55 -14.48
C PRO A 179 -15.53 -21.29 -14.19
N SER A 180 -16.33 -22.35 -14.04
CA SER A 180 -17.78 -22.23 -13.84
C SER A 180 -18.17 -21.47 -12.57
N PHE A 181 -17.35 -21.49 -11.51
CA PHE A 181 -17.66 -20.80 -10.26
C PHE A 181 -17.73 -19.27 -10.40
N VAL A 182 -17.19 -18.69 -11.48
CA VAL A 182 -17.31 -17.25 -11.77
C VAL A 182 -18.38 -16.93 -12.82
N SER A 183 -19.15 -17.91 -13.31
CA SER A 183 -20.13 -17.67 -14.40
C SER A 183 -21.15 -16.60 -14.01
N HIS A 184 -21.70 -16.67 -12.80
CA HIS A 184 -22.67 -15.69 -12.30
C HIS A 184 -22.09 -14.26 -12.20
N VAL A 185 -20.78 -14.14 -11.95
CA VAL A 185 -20.07 -12.85 -11.94
C VAL A 185 -19.97 -12.31 -13.37
N VAL A 186 -19.61 -13.16 -14.33
CA VAL A 186 -19.51 -12.81 -15.76
C VAL A 186 -20.88 -12.44 -16.32
N ASP A 187 -21.93 -13.22 -16.04
CA ASP A 187 -23.30 -12.94 -16.48
C ASP A 187 -23.78 -11.57 -15.95
N ARG A 188 -23.48 -11.26 -14.68
CA ARG A 188 -23.81 -9.97 -14.07
C ARG A 188 -23.00 -8.82 -14.66
N ILE A 189 -21.75 -9.06 -15.08
CA ILE A 189 -20.94 -8.07 -15.79
C ILE A 189 -21.62 -7.72 -17.13
N SER A 190 -22.10 -8.69 -17.89
CA SER A 190 -22.80 -8.43 -19.16
C SER A 190 -24.07 -7.59 -18.98
N MET A 191 -24.65 -7.56 -17.77
CA MET A 191 -25.82 -6.75 -17.42
C MET A 191 -25.46 -5.39 -16.79
N PHE A 192 -24.19 -4.99 -16.77
CA PHE A 192 -23.75 -3.76 -16.08
C PHE A 192 -24.38 -2.51 -16.72
N PRO A 193 -25.08 -1.66 -15.95
CA PRO A 193 -25.67 -0.44 -16.48
C PRO A 193 -24.58 0.57 -16.86
N ASN A 194 -24.72 1.22 -18.01
CA ASN A 194 -23.87 2.30 -18.56
C ASN A 194 -22.74 1.94 -19.54
N ALA A 195 -22.83 0.84 -20.29
CA ALA A 195 -21.97 0.68 -21.46
C ALA A 195 -22.62 -0.17 -22.54
N GLU A 196 -22.95 0.48 -23.67
CA GLU A 196 -23.26 -0.21 -24.93
C GLU A 196 -22.15 -1.21 -25.30
N ASP A 197 -20.90 -0.92 -24.90
CA ASP A 197 -19.73 -1.79 -25.11
C ASP A 197 -19.62 -2.99 -24.14
N VAL A 198 -20.34 -3.00 -23.01
CA VAL A 198 -20.18 -4.06 -21.96
C VAL A 198 -21.12 -5.25 -22.20
N ALA A 199 -22.27 -5.04 -22.82
CA ALA A 199 -23.22 -6.12 -23.11
C ALA A 199 -22.59 -7.22 -23.99
N ASP A 200 -21.69 -6.85 -24.90
CA ASP A 200 -20.96 -7.75 -25.79
C ASP A 200 -19.56 -8.13 -25.28
N ALA A 201 -19.23 -7.81 -24.02
CA ALA A 201 -17.91 -8.07 -23.45
C ALA A 201 -17.66 -9.58 -23.28
N VAL A 202 -16.93 -10.18 -24.21
CA VAL A 202 -16.44 -11.56 -24.08
C VAL A 202 -15.18 -11.56 -23.24
N LEU A 203 -15.26 -12.02 -21.98
CA LEU A 203 -14.11 -12.13 -21.08
C LEU A 203 -13.52 -13.54 -21.14
N ASP A 204 -12.21 -13.65 -21.28
CA ASP A 204 -11.51 -14.93 -21.42
C ASP A 204 -10.25 -15.05 -20.58
N GLN A 205 -9.97 -14.07 -19.71
CA GLN A 205 -8.84 -14.09 -18.78
C GLN A 205 -9.27 -13.61 -17.39
N LEU A 206 -8.91 -14.37 -16.36
CA LEU A 206 -9.09 -14.01 -14.95
C LEU A 206 -7.78 -14.12 -14.17
N THR A 207 -7.42 -13.05 -13.47
CA THR A 207 -6.35 -13.03 -12.48
C THR A 207 -6.95 -12.89 -11.08
N VAL A 208 -6.80 -13.90 -10.24
CA VAL A 208 -7.09 -13.79 -8.80
C VAL A 208 -5.82 -13.35 -8.09
N ASN A 209 -5.86 -12.28 -7.31
CA ASN A 209 -4.76 -11.84 -6.46
C ASN A 209 -5.18 -11.91 -5.00
N GLU A 210 -4.33 -12.46 -4.13
CA GLU A 210 -4.46 -12.30 -2.68
C GLU A 210 -3.34 -11.43 -2.12
N TYR A 211 -3.73 -10.43 -1.34
CA TYR A 211 -2.86 -9.50 -0.65
C TYR A 211 -2.90 -9.74 0.86
N PRO A 212 -1.75 -10.07 1.48
CA PRO A 212 -1.59 -10.01 2.92
C PRO A 212 -1.65 -8.58 3.47
N PRO A 213 -1.82 -8.38 4.79
CA PRO A 213 -1.94 -7.06 5.40
C PRO A 213 -0.67 -6.23 5.20
N GLY A 214 -0.80 -5.04 4.64
CA GLY A 214 0.35 -4.17 4.34
C GLY A 214 0.96 -4.36 2.96
N VAL A 215 0.53 -5.39 2.22
CA VAL A 215 0.95 -5.61 0.83
C VAL A 215 0.01 -4.83 -0.09
N GLY A 216 0.62 -4.04 -0.97
CA GLY A 216 -0.04 -3.32 -2.05
C GLY A 216 0.44 -3.81 -3.41
N LEU A 217 0.26 -2.95 -4.41
CA LEU A 217 0.58 -3.20 -5.81
C LEU A 217 1.15 -1.92 -6.40
N SER A 218 2.39 -1.98 -6.90
CA SER A 218 3.10 -0.82 -7.47
C SER A 218 2.33 -0.17 -8.64
N PRO A 219 2.53 1.13 -8.91
CA PRO A 219 1.80 1.82 -9.99
C PRO A 219 2.07 1.18 -11.35
N HIS A 220 1.02 0.89 -12.11
CA HIS A 220 1.12 0.31 -13.45
C HIS A 220 -0.16 0.56 -14.26
N ILE A 221 -0.04 0.41 -15.58
CA ILE A 221 -1.17 0.28 -16.51
C ILE A 221 -1.13 -1.16 -17.02
N ASP A 222 -2.29 -1.78 -17.18
CA ASP A 222 -2.39 -3.10 -17.78
C ASP A 222 -1.97 -3.02 -19.26
N THR A 223 -1.03 -3.90 -19.64
CA THR A 223 -0.37 -3.90 -20.94
C THR A 223 -1.37 -3.76 -22.09
N HIS A 224 -1.12 -2.79 -22.97
CA HIS A 224 -2.08 -2.40 -24.00
C HIS A 224 -2.20 -3.48 -25.07
N SER A 225 -1.08 -4.12 -25.42
CA SER A 225 -1.07 -5.23 -26.38
C SER A 225 -1.66 -6.52 -25.82
N ALA A 226 -1.75 -6.67 -24.49
CA ALA A 226 -2.14 -7.93 -23.85
C ALA A 226 -3.66 -8.06 -23.71
N PHE A 227 -4.34 -6.95 -23.44
CA PHE A 227 -5.76 -6.94 -23.09
C PHE A 227 -6.54 -5.88 -23.87
N GLU A 228 -7.84 -6.12 -24.05
CA GLU A 228 -8.73 -5.17 -24.70
C GLU A 228 -9.14 -4.00 -23.78
N GLY A 229 -10.22 -3.30 -24.12
CA GLY A 229 -10.59 -2.02 -23.52
C GLY A 229 -11.26 -2.10 -22.15
N LEU A 230 -11.87 -3.23 -21.80
CA LEU A 230 -12.65 -3.40 -20.58
C LEU A 230 -11.91 -4.28 -19.57
N ILE A 231 -11.71 -3.75 -18.37
CA ILE A 231 -11.07 -4.46 -17.26
C ILE A 231 -11.96 -4.33 -16.03
N PHE A 232 -12.42 -5.47 -15.52
CA PHE A 232 -13.29 -5.55 -14.35
C PHE A 232 -12.51 -6.09 -13.17
N SER A 233 -12.61 -5.46 -12.00
CA SER A 233 -11.92 -5.87 -10.79
C SER A 233 -12.89 -5.96 -9.63
N LEU A 234 -13.30 -7.19 -9.29
CA LEU A 234 -14.10 -7.50 -8.11
C LEU A 234 -13.21 -7.55 -6.87
N SER A 235 -13.55 -6.79 -5.83
CA SER A 235 -12.85 -6.80 -4.54
C SER A 235 -13.60 -7.68 -3.54
N LEU A 236 -12.89 -8.56 -2.82
CA LEU A 236 -13.45 -9.52 -1.86
C LEU A 236 -12.62 -9.58 -0.57
N ALA A 237 -13.23 -10.08 0.51
CA ALA A 237 -12.70 -10.32 1.85
C ALA A 237 -12.23 -9.09 2.64
N GLY A 238 -11.56 -8.13 2.00
CA GLY A 238 -10.99 -6.96 2.66
C GLY A 238 -10.98 -5.72 1.77
N PRO A 239 -11.18 -4.53 2.36
CA PRO A 239 -11.13 -3.29 1.59
C PRO A 239 -9.70 -2.89 1.22
N CYS A 240 -9.57 -1.94 0.30
CA CYS A 240 -8.35 -1.16 0.13
C CYS A 240 -8.62 0.22 -0.46
N ILE A 241 -7.63 1.12 -0.38
CA ILE A 241 -7.55 2.27 -1.27
C ILE A 241 -6.83 1.86 -2.57
N MET A 242 -7.40 2.27 -3.71
CA MET A 242 -6.70 2.29 -4.99
C MET A 242 -6.45 3.75 -5.40
N GLU A 243 -5.19 4.08 -5.67
CA GLU A 243 -4.80 5.37 -6.24
C GLU A 243 -4.64 5.25 -7.77
N PHE A 244 -5.01 6.32 -8.46
CA PHE A 244 -4.82 6.53 -9.88
C PHE A 244 -3.85 7.69 -10.10
N ARG A 245 -2.88 7.49 -10.99
CA ARG A 245 -1.86 8.48 -11.35
C ARG A 245 -1.83 8.70 -12.86
N ARG A 246 -2.01 9.95 -13.30
CA ARG A 246 -1.90 10.33 -14.72
C ARG A 246 -0.76 11.30 -14.91
N TYR A 247 0.25 10.91 -15.67
CA TYR A 247 1.45 11.70 -15.93
C TYR A 247 1.21 12.69 -17.07
N THR A 248 1.68 13.93 -16.95
CA THR A 248 1.42 14.98 -17.95
C THR A 248 2.16 14.73 -19.27
N GLU A 249 3.32 14.09 -19.25
CA GLU A 249 4.16 13.82 -20.44
C GLU A 249 4.07 12.37 -20.96
N GLY A 250 3.23 11.52 -20.36
CA GLY A 250 3.11 10.11 -20.75
C GLY A 250 4.32 9.23 -20.43
N THR A 251 5.37 9.79 -19.84
CA THR A 251 6.57 9.10 -19.38
C THR A 251 6.51 8.83 -17.88
N TRP A 252 6.42 7.55 -17.51
CA TRP A 252 6.84 7.12 -16.18
C TRP A 252 8.37 7.23 -16.12
N HIS A 253 8.88 8.31 -15.55
CA HIS A 253 10.29 8.34 -15.16
C HIS A 253 10.46 7.26 -14.08
N LYS A 254 11.17 6.17 -14.43
CA LYS A 254 11.76 5.30 -13.40
C LYS A 254 12.44 6.23 -12.41
N CYS A 255 12.11 6.16 -11.12
CA CYS A 255 12.92 6.86 -10.11
C CYS A 255 14.39 6.55 -10.43
N PRO A 256 15.25 7.57 -10.65
CA PRO A 256 16.66 7.29 -10.84
C PRO A 256 17.11 6.56 -9.60
N SER A 257 17.59 5.33 -9.78
CA SER A 257 18.52 4.75 -8.83
C SER A 257 19.64 5.76 -8.68
N SER A 258 19.68 6.42 -7.51
CA SER A 258 20.84 7.10 -6.92
C SER A 258 21.83 7.72 -7.91
N ILE A 259 21.88 9.06 -7.89
CA ILE A 259 23.02 9.97 -8.10
C ILE A 259 22.59 11.15 -9.00
N ASP A 260 22.85 12.34 -8.48
CA ASP A 260 22.74 13.69 -9.07
C ASP A 260 21.38 14.38 -9.09
N LEU A 261 21.01 14.93 -7.93
CA LEU A 261 20.17 16.13 -7.84
C LEU A 261 20.98 17.24 -7.16
N LYS A 262 21.53 18.15 -7.97
CA LYS A 262 21.77 19.51 -7.50
C LYS A 262 20.42 20.21 -7.43
N MET A 263 20.17 20.75 -6.24
CA MET A 263 18.97 21.43 -5.80
C MET A 263 18.82 22.78 -6.50
N GLU A 264 17.67 23.02 -7.12
CA GLU A 264 17.10 24.37 -7.27
C GLU A 264 15.64 24.38 -6.78
N ASN A 265 15.25 25.53 -6.26
CA ASN A 265 14.22 25.73 -5.26
C ASN A 265 12.77 25.64 -5.79
N SER A 266 11.93 24.97 -5.01
CA SER A 266 10.50 25.23 -4.74
C SER A 266 9.57 25.61 -5.92
N VAL A 267 8.92 24.62 -6.52
CA VAL A 267 7.53 24.68 -7.01
C VAL A 267 6.90 23.29 -6.78
N ASN A 268 5.58 23.26 -6.57
CA ASN A 268 4.73 22.09 -6.34
C ASN A 268 4.92 20.98 -7.42
N ASP A 269 5.91 20.11 -7.23
CA ASP A 269 6.44 19.19 -8.25
C ASP A 269 5.76 17.82 -8.19
N SER A 270 4.50 17.74 -8.65
CA SER A 270 3.94 16.46 -9.07
C SER A 270 3.65 16.52 -10.56
N ASN A 271 4.54 15.95 -11.37
CA ASN A 271 4.40 15.74 -12.82
C ASN A 271 3.22 14.79 -13.19
N TYR A 272 2.27 14.60 -12.27
CA TYR A 272 1.15 13.69 -12.42
C TYR A 272 -0.02 14.06 -11.52
N LEU A 273 -1.24 13.90 -12.05
CA LEU A 273 -2.49 14.00 -11.30
C LEU A 273 -2.68 12.74 -10.45
N ARG A 274 -3.08 12.91 -9.19
CA ARG A 274 -3.39 11.80 -8.28
C ARG A 274 -4.86 11.85 -7.86
N ARG A 275 -5.51 10.70 -7.88
CA ARG A 275 -6.87 10.51 -7.34
C ARG A 275 -6.94 9.19 -6.60
N ALA A 276 -7.79 9.06 -5.59
CA ALA A 276 -7.88 7.84 -4.81
C ALA A 276 -9.33 7.45 -4.57
N ILE A 277 -9.62 6.15 -4.62
CA ILE A 277 -10.94 5.60 -4.35
C ILE A 277 -10.84 4.49 -3.31
N TYR A 278 -11.83 4.44 -2.42
CA TYR A 278 -12.04 3.33 -1.52
C TYR A 278 -12.77 2.20 -2.24
N LEU A 279 -12.19 0.99 -2.19
CA LEU A 279 -12.78 -0.23 -2.74
C LEU A 279 -13.26 -1.10 -1.57
N PRO A 280 -14.56 -1.09 -1.23
CA PRO A 280 -15.10 -2.01 -0.23
C PRO A 280 -15.11 -3.46 -0.75
N PRO A 281 -15.20 -4.44 0.16
CA PRO A 281 -15.52 -5.82 -0.24
C PRO A 281 -16.83 -5.87 -1.03
N ARG A 282 -16.94 -6.87 -1.90
CA ARG A 282 -18.05 -7.14 -2.80
C ARG A 282 -18.33 -6.05 -3.84
N SER A 283 -17.39 -5.13 -4.07
CA SER A 283 -17.55 -4.09 -5.09
C SER A 283 -16.84 -4.46 -6.39
N MET A 284 -17.43 -4.05 -7.52
CA MET A 284 -16.88 -4.20 -8.86
C MET A 284 -16.39 -2.85 -9.37
N LEU A 285 -15.09 -2.77 -9.68
CA LEU A 285 -14.49 -1.63 -10.35
C LEU A 285 -14.35 -1.93 -11.86
N LEU A 286 -14.84 -1.05 -12.72
CA LEU A 286 -14.61 -1.09 -14.16
C LEU A 286 -13.62 0.00 -14.56
N LEU A 287 -12.57 -0.41 -15.27
CA LEU A 287 -11.67 0.46 -16.02
C LEU A 287 -11.96 0.29 -17.51
N SER A 288 -12.39 1.38 -18.15
CA SER A 288 -12.54 1.49 -19.59
C SER A 288 -11.95 2.82 -20.09
N GLY A 289 -11.80 2.96 -21.41
CA GLY A 289 -11.35 4.21 -22.03
C GLY A 289 -10.09 4.80 -21.37
N GLU A 290 -10.15 6.06 -20.96
CA GLU A 290 -9.01 6.76 -20.35
C GLU A 290 -8.52 6.08 -19.07
N ALA A 291 -9.43 5.67 -18.17
CA ALA A 291 -9.09 4.98 -16.91
C ALA A 291 -8.20 3.75 -17.13
N ARG A 292 -8.47 2.99 -18.20
CA ARG A 292 -7.74 1.76 -18.55
C ARG A 292 -6.43 2.00 -19.31
N TYR A 293 -6.34 3.08 -20.10
CA TYR A 293 -5.23 3.28 -21.03
C TYR A 293 -4.24 4.39 -20.63
N ALA A 294 -4.61 5.29 -19.70
CA ALA A 294 -3.79 6.46 -19.37
C ALA A 294 -3.56 6.69 -17.87
N TRP A 295 -4.27 5.96 -17.00
CA TRP A 295 -4.12 6.08 -15.55
C TRP A 295 -3.41 4.87 -14.97
N HIS A 296 -2.26 5.12 -14.32
CA HIS A 296 -1.58 4.09 -13.55
C HIS A 296 -2.36 3.83 -12.27
N HIS A 297 -2.82 2.60 -12.07
CA HIS A 297 -3.49 2.20 -10.85
C HIS A 297 -2.49 1.58 -9.86
N TYR A 298 -2.69 1.85 -8.58
CA TYR A 298 -1.76 1.58 -7.49
C TYR A 298 -2.53 1.21 -6.23
N ILE A 299 -2.07 0.21 -5.49
CA ILE A 299 -2.56 -0.09 -4.14
C ILE A 299 -1.42 0.22 -3.16
N PRO A 300 -1.57 1.16 -2.21
CA PRO A 300 -0.48 1.50 -1.31
C PRO A 300 -0.04 0.36 -0.38
N HIS A 301 1.27 0.31 -0.07
CA HIS A 301 1.87 -0.64 0.87
C HIS A 301 1.77 -0.16 2.33
N HIS A 302 0.58 -0.22 2.91
CA HIS A 302 0.36 0.10 4.33
C HIS A 302 -0.77 -0.74 4.95
N LYS A 303 -0.82 -0.78 6.28
CA LYS A 303 -1.79 -1.60 7.04
C LYS A 303 -3.04 -0.80 7.45
N ILE A 304 -3.04 0.51 7.25
CA ILE A 304 -4.10 1.43 7.65
C ILE A 304 -4.33 2.40 6.50
N ASP A 305 -5.57 2.44 6.02
CA ASP A 305 -6.08 3.36 5.02
C ASP A 305 -6.78 4.53 5.75
N MET A 306 -6.64 5.77 5.26
CA MET A 306 -7.38 6.93 5.78
C MET A 306 -8.47 7.31 4.77
N VAL A 307 -9.74 7.22 5.15
CA VAL A 307 -10.89 7.45 4.26
C VAL A 307 -11.86 8.41 4.94
N LYS A 308 -12.06 9.61 4.37
CA LYS A 308 -12.95 10.67 4.93
C LYS A 308 -12.78 10.81 6.46
N ASP A 309 -11.52 11.01 6.88
CA ASP A 309 -11.08 11.14 8.29
C ASP A 309 -11.19 9.88 9.17
N SER A 310 -11.66 8.76 8.62
CA SER A 310 -11.73 7.47 9.32
C SER A 310 -10.50 6.60 9.01
N ALA A 311 -9.84 6.10 10.05
CA ALA A 311 -8.76 5.13 9.91
C ALA A 311 -9.31 3.71 9.77
N ILE A 312 -9.19 3.14 8.57
CA ILE A 312 -9.62 1.77 8.27
C ILE A 312 -8.40 0.86 8.30
N ARG A 313 -8.36 -0.07 9.25
CA ARG A 313 -7.32 -1.10 9.30
C ARG A 313 -7.59 -2.15 8.24
N ARG A 314 -6.60 -2.46 7.40
CA ARG A 314 -6.72 -3.55 6.42
C ARG A 314 -6.91 -4.88 7.15
N GLY A 315 -7.87 -5.67 6.67
CA GLY A 315 -8.16 -7.00 7.18
C GLY A 315 -6.99 -7.98 7.02
N PRO A 316 -7.13 -9.22 7.54
CA PRO A 316 -6.09 -10.24 7.50
C PRO A 316 -5.73 -10.69 6.08
N ARG A 317 -6.64 -10.50 5.11
CA ARG A 317 -6.40 -10.70 3.68
C ARG A 317 -7.34 -9.82 2.86
N ARG A 318 -6.94 -9.51 1.63
CA ARG A 318 -7.81 -8.98 0.57
C ARG A 318 -7.63 -9.88 -0.65
N VAL A 319 -8.74 -10.23 -1.31
CA VAL A 319 -8.72 -10.96 -2.57
C VAL A 319 -9.32 -10.07 -3.66
N SER A 320 -8.78 -10.11 -4.88
CA SER A 320 -9.41 -9.46 -6.02
C SER A 320 -9.41 -10.34 -7.25
N PHE A 321 -10.53 -10.37 -7.96
CA PHE A 321 -10.71 -11.09 -9.21
C PHE A 321 -10.72 -10.07 -10.34
N THR A 322 -9.72 -10.13 -11.22
CA THR A 322 -9.60 -9.20 -12.34
C THR A 322 -9.89 -9.92 -13.65
N PHE A 323 -10.99 -9.55 -14.29
CA PHE A 323 -11.46 -10.12 -15.55
C PHE A 323 -11.12 -9.22 -16.72
N ARG A 324 -10.65 -9.83 -17.81
CA ARG A 324 -10.21 -9.15 -19.03
C ARG A 324 -10.52 -9.99 -20.26
N LYS A 325 -10.43 -9.35 -21.41
CA LYS A 325 -10.35 -9.99 -22.72
C LYS A 325 -8.92 -9.91 -23.23
N VAL A 326 -8.30 -11.05 -23.55
CA VAL A 326 -6.99 -11.09 -24.21
C VAL A 326 -7.09 -10.51 -25.60
N ARG A 327 -6.16 -9.62 -25.93
CA ARG A 327 -6.06 -8.97 -27.23
C ARG A 327 -5.20 -9.82 -28.17
N THR A 328 -5.67 -10.00 -29.41
CA THR A 328 -4.96 -10.74 -30.47
C THR A 328 -4.23 -9.84 -31.46
N ASP A 329 -4.72 -8.61 -31.66
CA ASP A 329 -4.19 -7.64 -32.62
C ASP A 329 -3.48 -6.47 -31.92
N PRO A 330 -2.54 -5.77 -32.59
CA PRO A 330 -1.88 -4.60 -32.01
C PRO A 330 -2.88 -3.56 -31.47
N CYS A 331 -2.58 -2.98 -30.32
CA CYS A 331 -3.45 -1.97 -29.73
C CYS A 331 -3.45 -0.69 -30.56
N ARG A 332 -4.65 -0.12 -30.79
CA ARG A 332 -4.86 1.13 -31.54
C ARG A 332 -5.54 2.20 -30.68
N CYS A 333 -5.25 2.22 -29.37
CA CYS A 333 -5.87 3.15 -28.43
C CYS A 333 -5.50 4.61 -28.75
N LYS A 334 -6.30 5.56 -28.27
CA LYS A 334 -6.05 7.02 -28.40
C LYS A 334 -4.93 7.54 -27.47
N PHE A 335 -4.16 6.65 -26.85
CA PHE A 335 -3.17 6.96 -25.83
C PHE A 335 -1.79 6.38 -26.18
N PRO A 336 -1.20 6.78 -27.33
CA PRO A 336 0.04 6.18 -27.85
C PRO A 336 1.23 6.33 -26.89
N HIS A 337 1.27 7.41 -26.10
CA HIS A 337 2.33 7.64 -25.12
C HIS A 337 2.44 6.54 -24.06
N TYR A 338 1.34 5.86 -23.74
CA TYR A 338 1.29 4.79 -22.75
C TYR A 338 1.30 3.38 -23.37
N CYS A 339 1.17 3.29 -24.69
CA CYS A 339 0.90 2.04 -25.38
C CYS A 339 2.19 1.36 -25.83
N ASP A 340 2.39 0.12 -25.39
CA ASP A 340 3.51 -0.73 -25.80
C ASP A 340 3.41 -1.21 -27.25
N SER A 341 2.23 -1.18 -27.89
CA SER A 341 2.09 -1.50 -29.32
C SER A 341 2.52 -0.36 -30.25
N HIS A 342 2.74 0.86 -29.72
CA HIS A 342 3.16 2.04 -30.49
C HIS A 342 4.61 2.44 -30.23
N ARG A 343 5.35 1.68 -29.42
CA ARG A 343 6.76 1.86 -29.08
C ARG A 343 7.56 0.72 -29.70
#